data_AF-A0A0S8K4V6-F1
#
_entry.id   AF-A0A0S8K4V6-F1
#
_cell.length_a   1.000
_cell.length_b   1.000
_cell.length_c   1.000
_cell.angle_alpha   90.00
_cell.angle_beta   90.00
_cell.angle_gamma   90.00
#
_symmetry.space_group_name_H-M   'P 1'
#
loop_
_entity.id
_entity.type
_entity.pdbx_description
1 polymer ?
#
loop_
_entity_poly.entity_id
_entity_poly.type
_entity_poly.pdbx_seq_one_letter_code
_entity_poly.pdbx_strand_id
1 'polypeptide(L)'
;MAIQRMNVDTDLRRVLALYDAHAAELCIVSVRDEALWRYQESAPPGIPEPPETYVVEDDEGVIGYFQVRKNMWGPLLEFMEASVRPGGQVWGSQESWMAALRFAKGLATQRNYHKLCFALPKTHPLVTVVRYLGAEFERQYAWQIRIMDHAALIRRIAPALERRLAQSLLARFSGNLAINTMPRLIRLHFSQGRLIAVTEEGGQQEPWGMRMPPLLLTQLLMGYRSYQEIMECHLDASVRPAARQLVDVLFPKTDSFIYPVV
;
A
#
# COMPACT_ATOMS: atom_id res chain seq x y z
N MET A 1 -15.19 -14.50 21.19
CA MET A 1 -15.06 -13.32 20.31
C MET A 1 -16.43 -12.81 19.92
N ALA A 2 -16.68 -11.52 20.12
CA ALA A 2 -17.90 -10.83 19.71
C ALA A 2 -17.63 -9.95 18.48
N ILE A 3 -18.65 -9.71 17.67
CA ILE A 3 -18.59 -8.80 16.52
C ILE A 3 -19.82 -7.89 16.56
N GLN A 4 -19.60 -6.59 16.50
CA GLN A 4 -20.65 -5.58 16.49
C GLN A 4 -20.35 -4.46 15.50
N ARG A 5 -21.37 -3.65 15.16
CA ARG A 5 -21.16 -2.43 14.38
C ARG A 5 -20.32 -1.46 15.22
N MET A 6 -19.34 -0.83 14.60
CA MET A 6 -18.49 0.17 15.26
C MET A 6 -19.34 1.29 15.85
N ASN A 7 -19.08 1.63 17.11
CA ASN A 7 -19.50 2.89 17.71
C ASN A 7 -18.35 3.90 17.60
N VAL A 8 -18.57 4.95 16.80
CA VAL A 8 -17.54 5.95 16.49
C VAL A 8 -17.01 6.66 17.72
N ASP A 9 -17.83 6.86 18.76
CA ASP A 9 -17.41 7.60 19.95
C ASP A 9 -16.57 6.76 20.92
N THR A 10 -16.78 5.43 20.95
CA THR A 10 -16.08 4.54 21.89
C THR A 10 -14.93 3.77 21.24
N ASP A 11 -15.03 3.44 19.96
CA ASP A 11 -14.16 2.45 19.32
C ASP A 11 -13.11 3.08 18.42
N LEU A 12 -13.36 4.30 17.93
CA LEU A 12 -12.55 4.95 16.89
C LEU A 12 -11.07 5.04 17.24
N ARG A 13 -10.73 5.34 18.50
CA ARG A 13 -9.32 5.40 18.92
C ARG A 13 -8.59 4.06 18.72
N ARG A 14 -9.27 2.93 19.00
CA ARG A 14 -8.69 1.59 18.83
C ARG A 14 -8.63 1.19 17.36
N VAL A 15 -9.67 1.52 16.60
CA VAL A 15 -9.70 1.31 15.14
C VAL A 15 -8.58 2.09 14.44
N LEU A 16 -8.38 3.36 14.80
CA LEU A 16 -7.26 4.18 14.29
C LEU A 16 -5.90 3.54 14.57
N ALA A 17 -5.67 3.07 15.80
CA ALA A 17 -4.41 2.39 16.14
C ALA A 17 -4.19 1.10 15.33
N LEU A 18 -5.27 0.33 15.09
CA LEU A 18 -5.22 -0.88 14.25
C LEU A 18 -4.98 -0.55 12.77
N TYR A 19 -5.56 0.57 12.29
CA TYR A 19 -5.31 1.08 10.95
C TYR A 19 -3.87 1.52 10.78
N ASP A 20 -3.37 2.37 11.68
CA ASP A 20 -2.02 2.93 11.63
C ASP A 20 -0.96 1.82 11.68
N ALA A 21 -1.19 0.80 12.50
CA ALA A 21 -0.31 -0.38 12.56
C ALA A 21 -0.25 -1.12 11.22
N HIS A 22 -1.40 -1.36 10.58
CA HIS A 22 -1.43 -2.02 9.27
C HIS A 22 -0.86 -1.11 8.15
N ALA A 23 -1.22 0.17 8.17
CA ALA A 23 -0.75 1.19 7.24
C ALA A 23 0.78 1.35 7.26
N ALA A 24 1.41 1.18 8.42
CA ALA A 24 2.86 1.27 8.58
C ALA A 24 3.63 0.17 7.83
N GLU A 25 2.98 -0.94 7.47
CA GLU A 25 3.58 -2.02 6.67
C GLU A 25 3.58 -1.72 5.17
N LEU A 26 2.80 -0.72 4.73
CA LEU A 26 2.65 -0.35 3.33
C LEU A 26 3.55 0.83 2.94
N CYS A 27 4.09 0.80 1.73
CA CYS A 27 4.91 1.90 1.20
C CYS A 27 4.09 3.11 0.74
N ILE A 28 2.87 2.86 0.27
CA ILE A 28 1.89 3.89 -0.09
C ILE A 28 0.62 3.55 0.65
N VAL A 29 0.06 4.56 1.34
CA VAL A 29 -1.15 4.43 2.13
C VAL A 29 -1.93 5.74 2.14
N SER A 30 -3.23 5.65 2.40
CA SER A 30 -4.08 6.82 2.65
C SER A 30 -3.80 7.37 4.04
N VAL A 31 -3.58 8.68 4.17
CA VAL A 31 -3.48 9.31 5.50
C VAL A 31 -4.90 9.69 5.92
N ARG A 32 -5.38 9.12 7.03
CA ARG A 32 -6.72 9.38 7.57
C ARG A 32 -6.63 9.80 9.02
N ASP A 33 -7.02 11.04 9.30
CA ASP A 33 -7.15 11.54 10.66
C ASP A 33 -8.52 11.22 11.26
N GLU A 34 -8.70 11.51 12.54
CA GLU A 34 -9.96 11.27 13.25
C GLU A 34 -11.15 11.97 12.56
N ALA A 35 -10.94 13.19 12.06
CA ALA A 35 -11.98 13.97 11.39
C ALA A 35 -12.46 13.29 10.11
N LEU A 36 -11.53 12.78 9.30
CA LEU A 36 -11.86 12.03 8.10
C LEU A 36 -12.60 10.74 8.46
N TRP A 37 -12.13 9.94 9.41
CA TRP A 37 -12.84 8.73 9.84
C TRP A 37 -14.27 9.00 10.32
N ARG A 38 -14.47 10.04 11.13
CA ARG A 38 -15.81 10.46 11.58
C ARG A 38 -16.69 10.86 10.41
N TYR A 39 -16.14 11.59 9.44
CA TYR A 39 -16.85 11.94 8.22
C TYR A 39 -17.27 10.67 7.46
N GLN A 40 -16.39 9.69 7.27
CA GLN A 40 -16.71 8.45 6.56
C GLN A 40 -17.81 7.63 7.28
N GLU A 41 -17.69 7.45 8.60
CA GLU A 41 -18.70 6.71 9.38
C GLU A 41 -20.05 7.45 9.49
N SER A 42 -20.07 8.76 9.26
CA SER A 42 -21.33 9.53 9.18
C SER A 42 -22.18 9.20 7.95
N ALA A 43 -21.65 8.40 7.01
CA ALA A 43 -22.28 8.06 5.75
C ALA A 43 -22.75 9.30 4.98
N PRO A 44 -21.81 10.13 4.50
CA PRO A 44 -22.14 11.42 3.91
C PRO A 44 -23.03 11.25 2.67
N PRO A 45 -23.91 12.24 2.39
CA PRO A 45 -24.87 12.14 1.30
C PRO A 45 -24.15 12.01 -0.05
N GLY A 46 -24.71 11.21 -0.95
CA GLY A 46 -24.17 10.97 -2.29
C GLY A 46 -23.30 9.72 -2.41
N ILE A 47 -23.08 8.98 -1.32
CA ILE A 47 -22.48 7.64 -1.38
C ILE A 47 -23.62 6.61 -1.48
N PRO A 48 -23.81 5.93 -2.63
CA PRO A 48 -24.95 5.04 -2.83
C PRO A 48 -24.99 3.85 -1.87
N GLU A 49 -23.83 3.43 -1.36
CA GLU A 49 -23.65 2.28 -0.47
C GLU A 49 -22.43 2.55 0.45
N PRO A 50 -22.61 3.28 1.57
CA PRO A 50 -21.50 3.62 2.46
C PRO A 50 -20.91 2.35 3.08
N PRO A 51 -19.58 2.30 3.29
CA PRO A 51 -18.97 1.18 3.98
C PRO A 51 -19.47 1.07 5.42
N GLU A 52 -19.64 -0.16 5.87
CA GLU A 52 -19.99 -0.50 7.24
C GLU A 52 -18.78 -1.09 7.95
N THR A 53 -18.30 -0.38 8.96
CA THR A 53 -17.25 -0.83 9.87
C THR A 53 -17.82 -1.66 11.02
N TYR A 54 -17.28 -2.86 11.19
CA TYR A 54 -17.53 -3.75 12.32
C TYR A 54 -16.27 -3.92 13.13
N VAL A 55 -16.41 -3.96 14.46
CA VAL A 55 -15.31 -4.26 15.39
C VAL A 55 -15.38 -5.71 15.84
N VAL A 56 -14.20 -6.27 16.07
CA VAL A 56 -13.98 -7.62 16.57
C VAL A 56 -13.42 -7.51 17.98
N GLU A 57 -14.09 -8.16 18.93
CA GLU A 57 -13.83 -7.98 20.37
C GLU A 57 -13.51 -9.30 21.07
N ASP A 58 -12.61 -9.22 22.04
CA ASP A 58 -12.37 -10.23 23.07
C ASP A 58 -12.53 -9.62 24.47
N ASP A 59 -12.08 -10.34 25.51
CA ASP A 59 -12.18 -9.90 26.90
C ASP A 59 -11.34 -8.63 27.20
N GLU A 60 -10.37 -8.28 26.35
CA GLU A 60 -9.53 -7.08 26.46
C GLU A 60 -10.10 -5.88 25.66
N GLY A 61 -11.18 -6.09 24.89
CA GLY A 61 -11.87 -5.10 24.08
C GLY A 61 -11.65 -5.27 22.58
N VAL A 62 -11.64 -4.17 21.83
CA VAL A 62 -11.49 -4.21 20.36
C VAL A 62 -10.09 -4.70 19.99
N ILE A 63 -10.04 -5.88 19.38
CA ILE A 63 -8.82 -6.52 18.87
C ILE A 63 -8.74 -6.50 17.35
N GLY A 64 -9.78 -6.08 16.65
CA GLY A 64 -9.77 -6.02 15.20
C GLY A 64 -10.94 -5.22 14.68
N TYR A 65 -10.92 -4.91 13.39
CA TYR A 65 -12.06 -4.37 12.68
C TYR A 65 -12.02 -4.82 11.22
N PHE A 66 -13.15 -4.69 10.55
CA PHE A 66 -13.24 -4.83 9.12
C PHE A 66 -14.35 -3.94 8.57
N GLN A 67 -14.16 -3.47 7.34
CA GLN A 67 -15.16 -2.73 6.59
C GLN A 67 -15.75 -3.61 5.50
N VAL A 68 -17.06 -3.66 5.44
CA VAL A 68 -17.80 -4.28 4.34
C VAL A 68 -18.67 -3.28 3.63
N ARG A 69 -18.87 -3.48 2.34
CA ARG A 69 -19.87 -2.75 1.55
C ARG A 69 -20.46 -3.63 0.48
N LYS A 70 -21.50 -3.15 -0.19
CA LYS A 70 -21.93 -3.73 -1.46
C LYS A 70 -20.86 -3.48 -2.53
N ASN A 71 -20.44 -4.52 -3.21
CA ASN A 71 -19.54 -4.39 -4.36
C ASN A 71 -20.21 -3.60 -5.49
N MET A 72 -19.44 -2.81 -6.24
CA MET A 72 -19.99 -1.97 -7.31
C MET A 72 -20.42 -2.74 -8.57
N TRP A 73 -19.96 -3.98 -8.75
CA TRP A 73 -20.11 -4.74 -9.99
C TRP A 73 -20.91 -6.04 -9.82
N GLY A 74 -21.64 -6.20 -8.71
CA GLY A 74 -22.53 -7.35 -8.53
C GLY A 74 -23.09 -7.48 -7.12
N PRO A 75 -23.94 -8.49 -6.88
CA PRO A 75 -24.53 -8.80 -5.57
C PRO A 75 -23.50 -9.50 -4.67
N LEU A 76 -22.37 -8.85 -4.40
CA LEU A 76 -21.30 -9.35 -3.54
C LEU A 76 -21.14 -8.44 -2.32
N LEU A 77 -20.83 -9.06 -1.18
CA LEU A 77 -20.39 -8.34 0.01
C LEU A 77 -18.86 -8.23 -0.03
N GLU A 78 -18.36 -7.02 -0.19
CA GLU A 78 -16.95 -6.70 -0.37
C GLU A 78 -16.30 -6.34 0.94
N PHE A 79 -15.24 -7.07 1.33
CA PHE A 79 -14.28 -6.59 2.32
C PHE A 79 -13.40 -5.52 1.70
N MET A 80 -13.54 -4.30 2.20
CA MET A 80 -12.79 -3.13 1.74
C MET A 80 -11.52 -2.88 2.54
N GLU A 81 -11.59 -3.24 3.81
CA GLU A 81 -10.54 -3.02 4.77
C GLU A 81 -10.68 -4.03 5.89
N ALA A 82 -9.56 -4.46 6.45
CA ALA A 82 -9.56 -5.32 7.60
C ALA A 82 -8.24 -5.16 8.34
N SER A 83 -8.28 -5.27 9.66
CA SER A 83 -7.07 -5.33 10.49
C SER A 83 -7.40 -6.07 11.78
N VAL A 84 -6.48 -6.91 12.24
CA VAL A 84 -6.59 -7.61 13.51
C VAL A 84 -5.26 -7.45 14.23
N ARG A 85 -5.33 -7.17 15.53
CA ARG A 85 -4.19 -7.05 16.43
C ARG A 85 -3.34 -8.31 16.28
N PRO A 86 -2.03 -8.19 16.12
CA PRO A 86 -1.18 -9.35 15.88
C PRO A 86 -1.20 -10.35 17.06
N GLY A 87 -1.52 -9.89 18.29
CA GLY A 87 -1.73 -10.77 19.45
C GLY A 87 -0.49 -11.59 19.85
N GLY A 88 0.71 -11.08 19.52
CA GLY A 88 1.98 -11.81 19.65
C GLY A 88 2.32 -12.71 18.45
N GLN A 89 1.44 -12.82 17.46
CA GLN A 89 1.69 -13.42 16.15
C GLN A 89 1.96 -12.32 15.12
N VAL A 90 2.47 -12.66 13.93
CA VAL A 90 2.79 -11.65 12.89
C VAL A 90 1.54 -11.25 12.07
N TRP A 91 0.46 -12.04 12.09
CA TRP A 91 -0.60 -11.99 11.06
C TRP A 91 -2.04 -11.89 11.63
N GLY A 92 -2.18 -11.63 12.94
CA GLY A 92 -3.43 -11.78 13.68
C GLY A 92 -3.80 -13.25 13.91
N SER A 93 -4.80 -13.53 14.75
CA SER A 93 -5.20 -14.91 15.01
C SER A 93 -6.09 -15.47 13.89
N GLN A 94 -5.81 -16.69 13.44
CA GLN A 94 -6.66 -17.40 12.47
C GLN A 94 -8.13 -17.46 12.94
N GLU A 95 -8.34 -17.57 14.25
CA GLU A 95 -9.67 -17.55 14.85
C GLU A 95 -10.42 -16.24 14.60
N SER A 96 -9.74 -15.09 14.73
CA SER A 96 -10.32 -13.77 14.45
C SER A 96 -10.78 -13.65 12.99
N TRP A 97 -9.93 -14.09 12.07
CA TRP A 97 -10.28 -14.10 10.64
C TRP A 97 -11.46 -15.01 10.34
N MET A 98 -11.49 -16.21 10.94
CA MET A 98 -12.62 -17.12 10.80
C MET A 98 -13.91 -16.57 11.41
N ALA A 99 -13.83 -15.84 12.53
CA ALA A 99 -14.98 -15.17 13.13
C ALA A 99 -15.54 -14.08 12.21
N ALA A 100 -14.68 -13.21 11.67
CA ALA A 100 -15.06 -12.17 10.72
C ALA A 100 -15.70 -12.75 9.45
N LEU A 101 -15.13 -13.83 8.90
CA LEU A 101 -15.66 -14.52 7.73
C LEU A 101 -17.03 -15.17 7.99
N ARG A 102 -17.22 -15.82 9.16
CA ARG A 102 -18.52 -16.38 9.54
C ARG A 102 -19.59 -15.30 9.68
N PHE A 103 -19.23 -14.19 10.33
CA PHE A 103 -20.13 -13.05 10.49
C PHE A 103 -20.52 -12.45 9.13
N ALA A 104 -19.53 -12.15 8.28
CA ALA A 104 -19.78 -11.60 6.96
C ALA A 104 -20.59 -12.55 6.06
N LYS A 105 -20.39 -13.87 6.17
CA LYS A 105 -21.23 -14.87 5.47
C LYS A 105 -22.70 -14.82 5.93
N GLY A 106 -22.92 -14.68 7.24
CA GLY A 106 -24.27 -14.48 7.80
C GLY A 106 -24.91 -13.21 7.25
N LEU A 107 -24.17 -12.10 7.26
CA LEU A 107 -24.61 -10.82 6.72
C LEU A 107 -24.94 -10.90 5.23
N ALA A 108 -24.08 -11.56 4.45
CA ALA A 108 -24.28 -11.79 3.02
C ALA A 108 -25.56 -12.58 2.76
N THR A 109 -25.82 -13.63 3.55
CA THR A 109 -27.03 -14.46 3.42
C THR A 109 -28.29 -13.65 3.74
N GLN A 110 -28.27 -12.87 4.83
CA GLN A 110 -29.41 -12.02 5.22
C GLN A 110 -29.74 -10.95 4.17
N ARG A 111 -28.71 -10.45 3.46
CA ARG A 111 -28.84 -9.38 2.47
C ARG A 111 -28.91 -9.91 1.02
N ASN A 112 -29.05 -11.22 0.83
CA ASN A 112 -29.08 -11.89 -0.47
C ASN A 112 -27.85 -11.64 -1.37
N TYR A 113 -26.67 -11.43 -0.78
CA TYR A 113 -25.40 -11.45 -1.50
C TYR A 113 -24.94 -12.89 -1.75
N HIS A 114 -24.48 -13.16 -2.97
CA HIS A 114 -24.15 -14.52 -3.40
C HIS A 114 -22.76 -14.97 -2.99
N LYS A 115 -21.81 -14.04 -2.87
CA LYS A 115 -20.42 -14.32 -2.50
C LYS A 115 -19.84 -13.18 -1.66
N LEU A 116 -18.77 -13.52 -0.95
CA LEU A 116 -17.85 -12.54 -0.40
C LEU A 116 -16.77 -12.25 -1.44
N CYS A 117 -16.37 -10.99 -1.57
CA CYS A 117 -15.17 -10.60 -2.31
C CYS A 117 -14.25 -9.75 -1.43
N PHE A 118 -12.98 -9.65 -1.81
CA PHE A 118 -11.93 -9.06 -0.99
C PHE A 118 -11.13 -8.04 -1.81
N ALA A 119 -11.39 -6.76 -1.58
CA ALA A 119 -10.64 -5.64 -2.14
C ALA A 119 -9.49 -5.26 -1.20
N LEU A 120 -8.62 -6.24 -0.92
CA LEU A 120 -7.50 -6.12 0.03
C LEU A 120 -6.15 -6.30 -0.68
N PRO A 121 -5.03 -5.82 -0.07
CA PRO A 121 -3.69 -6.08 -0.59
C PRO A 121 -3.43 -7.59 -0.74
N LYS A 122 -2.67 -7.98 -1.77
CA LYS A 122 -2.35 -9.41 -2.03
C LYS A 122 -1.63 -10.09 -0.87
N THR A 123 -0.82 -9.34 -0.13
CA THR A 123 -0.07 -9.80 1.03
C THR A 123 -0.86 -9.74 2.33
N HIS A 124 -2.10 -9.25 2.29
CA HIS A 124 -2.94 -9.13 3.48
C HIS A 124 -3.24 -10.52 4.10
N PRO A 125 -3.11 -10.71 5.43
CA PRO A 125 -3.31 -12.00 6.08
C PRO A 125 -4.66 -12.66 5.78
N LEU A 126 -5.76 -11.90 5.81
CA LEU A 126 -7.08 -12.41 5.43
C LEU A 126 -7.12 -12.97 4.00
N VAL A 127 -6.37 -12.38 3.05
CA VAL A 127 -6.28 -12.88 1.67
C VAL A 127 -5.62 -14.26 1.65
N THR A 128 -4.57 -14.46 2.45
CA THR A 128 -3.94 -15.78 2.62
C THR A 128 -4.93 -16.80 3.19
N VAL A 129 -5.67 -16.45 4.25
CA VAL A 129 -6.67 -17.34 4.87
C VAL A 129 -7.75 -17.76 3.86
N VAL A 130 -8.35 -16.81 3.14
CA VAL A 130 -9.45 -17.14 2.21
C VAL A 130 -8.98 -17.93 0.99
N ARG A 131 -7.73 -17.76 0.55
CA ARG A 131 -7.13 -18.61 -0.49
C ARG A 131 -7.06 -20.08 -0.07
N TYR A 132 -6.69 -20.36 1.18
CA TYR A 132 -6.73 -21.73 1.71
C TYR A 132 -8.16 -22.28 1.85
N LEU A 133 -9.16 -21.41 1.96
CA LEU A 133 -10.58 -21.78 1.95
C LEU A 133 -11.17 -21.91 0.54
N GLY A 134 -10.37 -21.74 -0.51
CA GLY A 134 -10.79 -21.90 -1.91
C GLY A 134 -11.26 -20.62 -2.60
N ALA A 135 -10.95 -19.44 -2.06
CA ALA A 135 -11.21 -18.19 -2.77
C ALA A 135 -10.37 -18.09 -4.05
N GLU A 136 -11.02 -17.70 -5.14
CA GLU A 136 -10.37 -17.49 -6.44
C GLU A 136 -9.77 -16.08 -6.52
N PHE A 137 -8.66 -15.96 -7.23
CA PHE A 137 -8.05 -14.66 -7.49
C PHE A 137 -8.72 -14.00 -8.68
N GLU A 138 -9.32 -12.82 -8.46
CA GLU A 138 -9.82 -11.96 -9.51
C GLU A 138 -8.81 -10.86 -9.85
N ARG A 139 -8.68 -10.56 -11.14
CA ARG A 139 -7.73 -9.55 -11.61
C ARG A 139 -8.18 -8.15 -11.16
N GLN A 140 -7.44 -7.57 -10.24
CA GLN A 140 -7.67 -6.19 -9.78
C GLN A 140 -7.16 -5.17 -10.81
N TYR A 141 -7.85 -4.02 -10.89
CA TYR A 141 -7.34 -2.85 -11.59
C TYR A 141 -6.10 -2.32 -10.85
N ALA A 142 -5.02 -2.07 -11.59
CA ALA A 142 -3.86 -1.39 -11.04
C ALA A 142 -4.12 0.12 -10.95
N TRP A 143 -3.63 0.77 -9.91
CA TRP A 143 -3.65 2.23 -9.86
C TRP A 143 -2.84 2.82 -11.01
N GLN A 144 -3.37 3.90 -11.57
CA GLN A 144 -2.64 4.73 -12.53
C GLN A 144 -2.19 5.99 -11.81
N ILE A 145 -0.91 6.05 -11.46
CA ILE A 145 -0.30 7.21 -10.82
C ILE A 145 0.50 7.96 -11.89
N ARG A 146 0.30 9.28 -11.95
CA ARG A 146 1.13 10.17 -12.77
C ARG A 146 1.89 11.11 -11.86
N ILE A 147 3.22 11.03 -11.92
CA ILE A 147 4.11 11.98 -11.27
C ILE A 147 4.34 13.14 -12.24
N MET A 148 4.00 14.35 -11.80
CA MET A 148 4.15 15.57 -12.63
C MET A 148 5.58 16.11 -12.62
N ASP A 149 6.30 15.92 -11.51
CA ASP A 149 7.69 16.31 -11.34
C ASP A 149 8.43 15.24 -10.52
N HIS A 150 9.20 14.40 -11.22
CA HIS A 150 9.97 13.31 -10.59
C HIS A 150 11.08 13.83 -9.68
N ALA A 151 11.74 14.93 -10.04
CA ALA A 151 12.82 15.50 -9.22
C ALA A 151 12.26 16.06 -7.90
N ALA A 152 11.15 16.79 -7.95
CA ALA A 152 10.47 17.29 -6.77
C ALA A 152 9.97 16.16 -5.86
N LEU A 153 9.38 15.10 -6.43
CA LEU A 153 8.98 13.93 -5.65
C LEU A 153 10.19 13.28 -4.96
N ILE A 154 11.28 13.05 -5.68
CA ILE A 154 12.50 12.43 -5.14
C ILE A 154 13.07 13.26 -3.97
N ARG A 155 13.08 14.59 -4.09
CA ARG A 155 13.44 15.47 -2.96
C ARG A 155 12.51 15.27 -1.77
N ARG A 156 11.20 15.16 -2.01
CA ARG A 156 10.19 14.99 -0.95
C ARG A 156 10.32 13.65 -0.22
N ILE A 157 10.64 12.58 -0.94
CA ILE A 157 10.80 11.23 -0.36
C ILE A 157 12.24 10.94 0.12
N ALA A 158 13.14 11.92 0.09
CA ALA A 158 14.52 11.76 0.53
C ALA A 158 14.66 11.04 1.89
N PRO A 159 13.87 11.35 2.95
CA PRO A 159 13.98 10.64 4.23
C PRO A 159 13.76 9.12 4.13
N ALA A 160 12.90 8.67 3.21
CA ALA A 160 12.68 7.24 2.98
C ALA A 160 13.88 6.59 2.27
N LEU A 161 14.46 7.29 1.29
CA LEU A 161 15.66 6.84 0.57
C LEU A 161 16.87 6.72 1.50
N GLU A 162 17.07 7.71 2.37
CA GLU A 162 18.15 7.72 3.36
C GLU A 162 17.99 6.62 4.41
N ARG A 163 16.75 6.36 4.87
CA ARG A 163 16.46 5.25 5.78
C ARG A 163 16.80 3.89 5.16
N ARG A 164 16.42 3.70 3.89
CA ARG A 164 16.75 2.47 3.14
C ARG A 164 18.26 2.29 2.98
N LEU A 165 18.99 3.36 2.66
CA LEU A 165 20.46 3.32 2.62
C LEU A 165 21.03 2.90 3.98
N ALA A 166 20.62 3.56 5.06
CA ALA A 166 21.10 3.29 6.42
C ALA A 166 20.89 1.84 6.88
N GLN A 167 19.86 1.16 6.36
CA GLN A 167 19.53 -0.23 6.66
C GLN A 167 20.16 -1.24 5.68
N SER A 168 21.08 -0.80 4.82
CA SER A 168 21.71 -1.62 3.78
C SER A 168 23.25 -1.62 3.89
N LEU A 169 23.90 -2.43 3.05
CA LEU A 169 25.35 -2.41 2.87
C LEU A 169 25.89 -1.06 2.34
N LEU A 170 25.00 -0.16 1.89
CA LEU A 170 25.32 1.16 1.34
C LEU A 170 25.04 2.30 2.34
N ALA A 171 24.98 2.02 3.65
CA ALA A 171 24.64 3.01 4.70
C ALA A 171 25.43 4.31 4.68
N ARG A 172 26.68 4.29 4.22
CA ARG A 172 27.56 5.47 4.10
C ARG A 172 27.83 5.89 2.66
N PHE A 173 26.98 5.48 1.72
CA PHE A 173 27.16 5.75 0.30
C PHE A 173 27.38 7.25 0.04
N SER A 174 28.45 7.55 -0.69
CA SER A 174 28.79 8.89 -1.16
C SER A 174 29.05 8.77 -2.65
N GLY A 175 28.30 9.50 -3.46
CA GLY A 175 28.29 9.30 -4.90
C GLY A 175 27.02 9.87 -5.52
N ASN A 176 26.71 9.44 -6.74
CA ASN A 176 25.49 9.87 -7.41
C ASN A 176 24.79 8.74 -8.15
N LEU A 177 23.46 8.85 -8.24
CA LEU A 177 22.64 8.08 -9.15
C LEU A 177 22.04 9.02 -10.18
N ALA A 178 22.36 8.81 -11.45
CA ALA A 178 21.80 9.57 -12.57
C ALA A 178 20.73 8.75 -13.29
N ILE A 179 19.50 9.27 -13.30
CA ILE A 179 18.29 8.66 -13.85
C ILE A 179 17.90 9.39 -15.12
N ASN A 180 18.06 8.75 -16.27
CA ASN A 180 17.69 9.30 -17.56
C ASN A 180 16.23 8.93 -17.89
N THR A 181 15.34 9.91 -17.96
CA THR A 181 13.93 9.70 -18.32
C THR A 181 13.65 9.78 -19.82
N MET A 182 14.70 9.95 -20.63
CA MET A 182 14.75 10.31 -22.05
C MET A 182 14.75 11.82 -22.36
N PRO A 183 13.75 12.63 -21.95
CA PRO A 183 13.83 14.07 -22.18
C PRO A 183 14.71 14.76 -21.13
N ARG A 184 14.94 14.13 -19.97
CA ARG A 184 15.65 14.72 -18.83
C ARG A 184 16.59 13.73 -18.16
N LEU A 185 17.63 14.24 -17.52
CA LEU A 185 18.52 13.48 -16.64
C LEU A 185 18.38 14.04 -15.22
N ILE A 186 17.90 13.21 -14.29
CA ILE A 186 17.75 13.56 -12.87
C ILE A 186 18.92 12.96 -12.11
N ARG A 187 19.72 13.79 -11.42
CA ARG A 187 20.89 13.34 -10.67
C ARG A 187 20.66 13.49 -9.19
N LEU A 188 20.76 12.38 -8.46
CA LEU A 188 20.67 12.31 -7.01
C LEU A 188 22.09 12.28 -6.46
N HIS A 189 22.46 13.26 -5.65
CA HIS A 189 23.77 13.36 -5.01
C HIS A 189 23.69 12.94 -3.56
N PHE A 190 24.53 11.99 -3.18
CA PHE A 190 24.59 11.46 -1.83
C PHE A 190 25.94 11.74 -1.18
N SER A 191 25.91 12.04 0.13
CA SER A 191 27.08 12.14 0.98
C SER A 191 26.79 11.44 2.31
N GLN A 192 27.61 10.44 2.67
CA GLN A 192 27.46 9.65 3.90
C GLN A 192 26.03 9.13 4.13
N GLY A 193 25.38 8.64 3.06
CA GLY A 193 24.02 8.11 3.12
C GLY A 193 22.89 9.16 3.11
N ARG A 194 23.21 10.45 3.05
CA ARG A 194 22.24 11.55 2.97
C ARG A 194 22.09 12.08 1.55
N LEU A 195 20.88 12.38 1.12
CA LEU A 195 20.60 13.01 -0.17
C LEU A 195 20.81 14.52 -0.03
N ILE A 196 21.93 15.01 -0.56
CA ILE A 196 22.33 16.42 -0.41
C ILE A 196 21.81 17.31 -1.54
N ALA A 197 21.55 16.74 -2.72
CA ALA A 197 21.02 17.47 -3.86
C ALA A 197 20.29 16.56 -4.84
N VAL A 198 19.31 17.13 -5.53
CA VAL A 198 18.67 16.55 -6.73
C VAL A 198 18.70 17.62 -7.81
N THR A 199 19.44 17.37 -8.88
CA THR A 199 19.53 18.26 -10.05
C THR A 199 18.83 17.67 -11.26
N GLU A 200 18.43 18.53 -12.19
CA GLU A 200 17.81 18.13 -13.45
C GLU A 200 18.57 18.78 -14.61
N GLU A 201 18.91 17.97 -15.61
CA GLU A 201 19.65 18.33 -16.82
C GLU A 201 18.91 17.77 -18.06
N GLY A 202 19.38 18.11 -19.27
CA GLY A 202 18.83 17.53 -20.50
C GLY A 202 19.08 16.02 -20.62
N GLY A 203 18.18 15.27 -21.27
CA GLY A 203 18.27 13.81 -21.34
C GLY A 203 19.40 13.23 -22.22
N GLN A 204 20.09 14.06 -23.00
CA GLN A 204 21.25 13.64 -23.80
C GLN A 204 22.56 13.56 -23.00
N GLN A 205 22.52 13.88 -21.70
CA GLN A 205 23.70 13.89 -20.84
C GLN A 205 24.13 12.48 -20.41
N GLU A 206 25.44 12.31 -20.26
CA GLU A 206 26.14 11.10 -19.79
C GLU A 206 27.11 11.49 -18.65
N PRO A 207 27.51 10.56 -17.77
CA PRO A 207 27.01 9.19 -17.66
C PRO A 207 25.66 9.13 -16.93
N TRP A 208 24.80 8.19 -17.34
CA TRP A 208 23.63 7.75 -16.57
C TRP A 208 23.86 6.38 -15.92
N GLY A 209 23.26 6.15 -14.76
CA GLY A 209 23.26 4.86 -14.06
C GLY A 209 22.02 4.02 -14.38
N MET A 210 20.89 4.69 -14.60
CA MET A 210 19.62 4.09 -15.00
C MET A 210 18.97 4.94 -16.10
N ARG A 211 18.27 4.29 -17.01
CA ARG A 211 17.46 4.90 -18.06
C ARG A 211 16.07 4.27 -18.03
N MET A 212 15.02 5.07 -17.92
CA MET A 212 13.65 4.57 -17.79
C MET A 212 12.61 5.65 -18.16
N PRO A 213 11.66 5.37 -19.08
CA PRO A 213 10.57 6.29 -19.40
C PRO A 213 9.79 6.75 -18.16
N PRO A 214 9.19 7.96 -18.16
CA PRO A 214 8.54 8.54 -16.98
C PRO A 214 7.45 7.65 -16.34
N LEU A 215 6.66 6.93 -17.16
CA LEU A 215 5.60 6.05 -16.67
C LEU A 215 6.16 4.80 -15.97
N LEU A 216 7.25 4.24 -16.50
CA LEU A 216 7.93 3.09 -15.89
C LEU A 216 8.68 3.52 -14.62
N LEU A 217 9.29 4.71 -14.63
CA LEU A 217 9.92 5.29 -13.45
C LEU A 217 8.90 5.46 -12.31
N THR A 218 7.66 5.85 -12.61
CA THR A 218 6.60 5.90 -11.60
C THR A 218 6.36 4.54 -10.96
N GLN A 219 6.30 3.44 -11.73
CA GLN A 219 6.11 2.10 -11.16
C GLN A 219 7.25 1.70 -10.21
N LEU A 220 8.49 2.06 -10.56
CA LEU A 220 9.66 1.82 -9.71
C LEU A 220 9.63 2.67 -8.43
N LEU A 221 9.39 3.99 -8.56
CA LEU A 221 9.36 4.92 -7.42
C LEU A 221 8.26 4.59 -6.41
N MET A 222 7.14 4.05 -6.88
CA MET A 222 6.00 3.62 -6.07
C MET A 222 6.16 2.20 -5.50
N GLY A 223 7.28 1.53 -5.79
CA GLY A 223 7.58 0.16 -5.33
C GLY A 223 6.70 -0.92 -5.96
N TYR A 224 5.94 -0.60 -7.01
CA TYR A 224 4.99 -1.52 -7.64
C TYR A 224 5.69 -2.65 -8.42
N ARG A 225 6.80 -2.31 -9.08
CA ARG A 225 7.67 -3.28 -9.77
C ARG A 225 9.12 -3.01 -9.45
N SER A 226 9.92 -4.06 -9.38
CA SER A 226 11.37 -3.92 -9.31
C SER A 226 11.93 -3.49 -10.68
N TYR A 227 13.18 -3.00 -10.71
CA TYR A 227 13.78 -2.63 -12.00
C TYR A 227 13.95 -3.86 -12.91
N GLN A 228 14.19 -5.05 -12.35
CA GLN A 228 14.32 -6.31 -13.08
C GLN A 228 13.00 -6.64 -13.80
N GLU A 229 11.88 -6.63 -13.08
CA GLU A 229 10.54 -6.88 -13.64
C GLU A 229 10.18 -5.88 -14.75
N ILE A 230 10.63 -4.62 -14.61
CA ILE A 230 10.44 -3.60 -15.65
C ILE A 230 11.30 -3.92 -16.87
N MET A 231 12.59 -4.18 -16.70
CA MET A 231 13.52 -4.47 -17.80
C MET A 231 13.17 -5.76 -18.56
N GLU A 232 12.58 -6.75 -17.89
CA GLU A 232 12.07 -7.98 -18.53
C GLU A 232 10.93 -7.71 -19.51
N CYS A 233 10.12 -6.67 -19.26
CA CYS A 233 8.94 -6.35 -20.06
C CYS A 233 9.15 -5.18 -21.03
N HIS A 234 10.19 -4.36 -20.82
CA HIS A 234 10.34 -3.06 -21.47
C HIS A 234 11.79 -2.82 -21.92
N LEU A 235 12.01 -2.87 -23.24
CA LEU A 235 13.34 -2.71 -23.86
C LEU A 235 13.94 -1.30 -23.73
N ASP A 236 13.10 -0.30 -23.47
CA ASP A 236 13.50 1.09 -23.26
C ASP A 236 13.91 1.39 -21.80
N ALA A 237 13.81 0.41 -20.90
CA ALA A 237 14.34 0.47 -19.55
C ALA A 237 15.71 -0.22 -19.45
N SER A 238 16.64 0.41 -18.74
CA SER A 238 17.99 -0.13 -18.54
C SER A 238 18.60 0.35 -17.23
N VAL A 239 19.25 -0.55 -16.49
CA VAL A 239 20.05 -0.24 -15.31
C VAL A 239 21.46 -0.80 -15.50
N ARG A 240 22.46 0.10 -15.46
CA ARG A 240 23.87 -0.31 -15.62
C ARG A 240 24.30 -1.19 -14.45
N PRO A 241 25.16 -2.21 -14.67
CA PRO A 241 25.61 -3.12 -13.61
C PRO A 241 26.07 -2.42 -12.33
N ALA A 242 26.86 -1.35 -12.47
CA ALA A 242 27.38 -0.57 -11.34
C ALA A 242 26.30 0.16 -10.51
N ALA A 243 25.10 0.38 -11.06
CA ALA A 243 24.01 1.08 -10.38
C ALA A 243 22.98 0.12 -9.75
N ARG A 244 22.98 -1.18 -10.11
CA ARG A 244 21.93 -2.13 -9.73
C ARG A 244 21.72 -2.23 -8.22
N GLN A 245 22.80 -2.44 -7.46
CA GLN A 245 22.72 -2.54 -6.00
C GLN A 245 22.15 -1.27 -5.37
N LEU A 246 22.53 -0.10 -5.87
CA LEU A 246 22.02 1.18 -5.37
C LEU A 246 20.54 1.36 -5.73
N VAL A 247 20.13 0.98 -6.94
CA VAL A 247 18.71 1.05 -7.37
C VAL A 247 17.84 0.09 -6.55
N ASP A 248 18.28 -1.14 -6.29
CA ASP A 248 17.57 -2.10 -5.44
C ASP A 248 17.36 -1.55 -4.02
N VAL A 249 18.38 -0.90 -3.45
CA VAL A 249 18.28 -0.30 -2.11
C VAL A 249 17.37 0.92 -2.09
N LEU A 250 17.50 1.83 -3.07
CA LEU A 250 16.74 3.07 -3.09
C LEU A 250 15.27 2.85 -3.45
N PHE A 251 14.99 1.98 -4.41
CA PHE A 251 13.67 1.74 -4.98
C PHE A 251 13.32 0.25 -4.99
N PRO A 252 13.29 -0.42 -3.83
CA PRO A 252 12.91 -1.81 -3.74
C PRO A 252 11.46 -1.98 -4.18
N LYS A 253 11.12 -3.19 -4.65
CA LYS A 253 9.72 -3.59 -4.72
C LYS A 253 9.16 -3.67 -3.30
N THR A 254 8.00 -3.07 -3.08
CA THR A 254 7.34 -3.02 -1.78
C THR A 254 5.87 -3.32 -1.93
N ASP A 255 5.24 -3.72 -0.83
CA ASP A 255 3.79 -3.74 -0.77
C ASP A 255 3.28 -2.30 -0.66
N SER A 256 2.42 -1.91 -1.59
CA SER A 256 1.79 -0.60 -1.64
C SER A 256 0.30 -0.82 -1.73
N PHE A 257 -0.49 -0.17 -0.87
CA PHE A 257 -1.94 -0.25 -0.97
C PHE A 257 -2.69 1.03 -0.56
N ILE A 258 -3.55 1.54 -1.44
CA ILE A 258 -4.38 2.71 -1.17
C ILE A 258 -5.78 2.25 -0.79
N TYR A 259 -6.09 2.32 0.50
CA TYR A 259 -7.47 2.15 0.98
C TYR A 259 -8.31 3.34 0.50
N PRO A 260 -9.41 3.11 -0.25
CA PRO A 260 -10.24 4.19 -0.76
C PRO A 260 -10.81 5.06 0.35
N VAL A 261 -10.63 6.37 0.22
CA VAL A 261 -11.35 7.34 1.02
C VAL A 261 -12.66 7.64 0.29
N VAL A 262 -13.76 7.12 0.82
CA VAL A 262 -15.14 7.38 0.39
C VAL A 262 -15.70 8.56 1.17
#